data_AF-A0ABC8B2A0-F1
#
_entry.id   AF-A0ABC8B2A0-F1
#
_cell.length_a   1.000
_cell.length_b   1.000
_cell.length_c   1.000
_cell.angle_alpha   90.00
_cell.angle_beta   90.00
_cell.angle_gamma   90.00
#
_symmetry.space_group_name_H-M   'P 1'
#
loop_
_entity.id
_entity.type
_entity.pdbx_description
1 polymer ?
#
loop_
_entity_poly.entity_id
_entity_poly.type
_entity_poly.pdbx_seq_one_letter_code
_entity_poly.pdbx_strand_id
1 'polypeptide(L)'
;MSSHRSPAVVRLERARWLMTALVTVITAAAVLVFGYVAAAIDAHARQTRAEDRVELVVNGLARAIQHDDKQVLDLSTVIDDELAKGSTAVVVAVRKPGEPWKQAHTYQRSLMPDDTQIATLATQVEDHADGITYQGRRFTGTDITGRSVTVAGSPVFWNDWDNIVVILAGTESADDAGAHRTLV
;
A
#
# COMPACT_ATOMS: atom_id res chain seq x y z
N MET A 1 -20.64 -38.29 -58.98
CA MET A 1 -21.42 -37.08 -59.33
C MET A 1 -20.78 -35.89 -58.66
N SER A 2 -19.91 -35.19 -59.39
CA SER A 2 -19.18 -34.03 -58.89
C SER A 2 -20.11 -32.81 -58.92
N SER A 3 -20.53 -32.34 -57.76
CA SER A 3 -21.35 -31.13 -57.65
C SER A 3 -20.50 -29.92 -58.05
N HIS A 4 -20.70 -29.39 -59.26
CA HIS A 4 -20.16 -28.09 -59.65
C HIS A 4 -20.78 -27.03 -58.73
N ARG A 5 -20.02 -26.59 -57.71
CA ARG A 5 -20.42 -25.43 -56.90
C ARG A 5 -20.50 -24.22 -57.83
N SER A 6 -21.68 -23.61 -57.89
CA SER A 6 -21.89 -22.37 -58.64
C SER A 6 -20.95 -21.27 -58.10
N PRO A 7 -20.30 -20.45 -58.96
CA PRO A 7 -19.39 -19.39 -58.54
C PRO A 7 -20.01 -18.38 -57.57
N ALA A 8 -21.34 -18.25 -57.55
CA ALA A 8 -22.06 -17.44 -56.56
C ALA A 8 -21.93 -17.99 -55.12
N VAL A 9 -21.94 -19.31 -54.95
CA VAL A 9 -21.83 -19.98 -53.63
C VAL A 9 -20.44 -19.81 -53.04
N VAL A 10 -19.39 -19.90 -53.87
CA VAL A 10 -18.00 -19.70 -53.46
C VAL A 10 -17.76 -18.27 -52.96
N ARG A 11 -18.39 -17.26 -53.60
CA ARG A 11 -18.29 -15.86 -53.16
C ARG A 11 -19.01 -15.61 -51.85
N LEU A 12 -20.17 -16.24 -51.64
CA LEU A 12 -20.92 -16.19 -50.37
C LEU A 12 -20.17 -16.88 -49.22
N GLU A 13 -19.59 -18.06 -49.45
CA GLU A 13 -18.76 -18.76 -48.44
C GLU A 13 -17.56 -17.90 -48.02
N ARG A 14 -16.88 -17.27 -48.98
CA ARG A 14 -15.74 -16.38 -48.73
C ARG A 14 -16.16 -15.10 -47.99
N ALA A 15 -17.27 -14.49 -48.38
CA ALA A 15 -17.82 -13.33 -47.69
C ALA A 15 -18.23 -13.68 -46.24
N ARG A 16 -18.84 -14.85 -46.03
CA ARG A 16 -19.18 -15.35 -44.69
C ARG A 16 -17.92 -15.54 -43.84
N TRP A 17 -16.88 -16.17 -44.39
CA TRP A 17 -15.61 -16.35 -43.70
C TRP A 17 -14.92 -15.03 -43.35
N LEU A 18 -14.92 -14.07 -44.28
CA LEU A 18 -14.36 -12.73 -44.03
C LEU A 18 -15.13 -11.98 -42.95
N MET A 19 -16.47 -12.03 -42.96
CA MET A 19 -17.28 -11.39 -41.94
C MET A 19 -17.09 -12.04 -40.56
N THR A 20 -17.07 -13.37 -40.48
CA THR A 20 -16.79 -14.08 -39.22
C THR A 20 -15.39 -13.75 -38.71
N ALA A 21 -14.37 -13.75 -39.58
CA ALA A 21 -13.00 -13.40 -39.20
C ALA A 21 -12.93 -11.96 -38.68
N LEU A 22 -13.57 -11.01 -39.37
CA LEU A 22 -13.61 -9.61 -38.96
C LEU A 22 -14.27 -9.43 -37.59
N VAL A 23 -15.45 -10.03 -37.38
CA VAL A 23 -16.15 -9.99 -36.09
C VAL A 23 -15.30 -10.62 -35.00
N THR A 24 -14.63 -11.74 -35.28
CA THR A 24 -13.75 -12.41 -34.33
C THR A 24 -12.56 -11.53 -33.93
N VAL A 25 -11.91 -10.87 -34.90
CA VAL A 25 -10.79 -9.95 -34.64
C VAL A 25 -11.25 -8.75 -33.82
N ILE A 26 -12.38 -8.13 -34.16
CA ILE A 26 -12.93 -7.00 -33.40
C ILE A 26 -13.26 -7.42 -31.97
N THR A 27 -13.88 -8.59 -31.81
CA THR A 27 -14.24 -9.12 -30.49
C THR A 27 -12.99 -9.43 -29.66
N ALA A 28 -11.99 -10.08 -30.25
CA ALA A 28 -10.73 -10.37 -29.59
C ALA A 28 -10.00 -9.09 -29.17
N ALA A 29 -9.95 -8.08 -30.05
CA ALA A 29 -9.36 -6.79 -29.73
C ALA A 29 -10.11 -6.10 -28.57
N ALA A 30 -11.44 -6.10 -28.60
CA ALA A 30 -12.25 -5.53 -27.52
C ALA A 30 -12.00 -6.25 -26.18
N VAL A 31 -11.96 -7.58 -26.17
CA VAL A 31 -11.68 -8.37 -24.96
C VAL A 31 -10.29 -8.07 -24.41
N LEU A 32 -9.27 -7.96 -25.27
CA LEU A 32 -7.92 -7.61 -24.84
C LEU A 32 -7.86 -6.22 -24.21
N VAL A 33 -8.52 -5.23 -24.83
CA VAL A 33 -8.57 -3.87 -24.30
C VAL A 33 -9.29 -3.84 -22.95
N PHE A 34 -10.45 -4.48 -22.83
CA PHE A 34 -11.18 -4.53 -21.56
C PHE A 34 -10.43 -5.29 -20.47
N GLY A 35 -9.79 -6.40 -20.82
CA GLY A 35 -8.95 -7.16 -19.89
C GLY A 35 -7.80 -6.32 -19.36
N TYR A 36 -7.13 -5.57 -20.23
CA TYR A 36 -6.05 -4.65 -19.85
C TYR A 36 -6.55 -3.52 -18.93
N VAL A 37 -7.64 -2.85 -19.30
CA VAL A 37 -8.21 -1.76 -18.49
C VAL A 37 -8.66 -2.26 -17.12
N ALA A 38 -9.31 -3.42 -17.06
CA ALA A 38 -9.73 -4.04 -15.80
C ALA A 38 -8.53 -4.37 -14.91
N ALA A 39 -7.46 -4.95 -15.47
CA ALA A 39 -6.24 -5.24 -14.73
C ALA A 39 -5.57 -3.96 -14.20
N ALA A 40 -5.53 -2.89 -14.99
CA ALA A 40 -4.98 -1.61 -14.56
C ALA A 40 -5.78 -0.97 -13.42
N ILE A 41 -7.12 -0.98 -13.51
CA ILE A 41 -8.00 -0.47 -12.45
C ILE A 41 -7.84 -1.30 -11.17
N ASP A 42 -7.78 -2.63 -11.29
CA ASP A 42 -7.64 -3.50 -10.13
C ASP A 42 -6.29 -3.32 -9.42
N ALA A 43 -5.19 -3.19 -10.18
CA ALA A 43 -3.87 -2.88 -9.61
C ALA A 43 -3.89 -1.55 -8.87
N HIS A 44 -4.42 -0.49 -9.49
CA HIS A 44 -4.53 0.82 -8.88
C HIS A 44 -5.40 0.78 -7.60
N ALA A 45 -6.54 0.09 -7.65
CA ALA A 45 -7.43 -0.04 -6.50
C ALA A 45 -6.80 -0.84 -5.35
N ARG A 46 -5.93 -1.82 -5.63
CA ARG A 46 -5.18 -2.54 -4.58
C ARG A 46 -4.14 -1.64 -3.92
N GLN A 47 -3.42 -0.85 -4.70
CA GLN A 47 -2.47 0.13 -4.19
C GLN A 47 -3.16 1.16 -3.28
N THR A 48 -4.24 1.80 -3.75
CA THR A 48 -4.97 2.79 -2.94
C THR A 48 -5.50 2.19 -1.64
N ARG A 49 -6.04 0.97 -1.66
CA ARG A 49 -6.52 0.31 -0.42
C ARG A 49 -5.39 0.02 0.57
N ALA A 50 -4.20 -0.32 0.09
CA ALA A 50 -3.03 -0.54 0.96
C ALA A 50 -2.58 0.79 1.59
N GLU A 51 -2.56 1.86 0.81
CA GLU A 51 -2.25 3.22 1.26
C GLU A 51 -3.27 3.74 2.28
N ASP A 52 -4.56 3.63 2.00
CA ASP A 52 -5.64 4.05 2.90
C ASP A 52 -5.58 3.29 4.24
N ARG A 53 -5.21 2.00 4.20
CA ARG A 53 -5.10 1.17 5.42
C ARG A 53 -3.99 1.67 6.34
N VAL A 54 -2.78 1.92 5.81
CA VAL A 54 -1.68 2.39 6.66
C VAL A 54 -1.96 3.77 7.24
N GLU A 55 -2.64 4.65 6.49
CA GLU A 55 -3.04 5.97 6.97
C GLU A 55 -4.12 5.88 8.05
N LEU A 56 -5.11 4.99 7.89
CA LEU A 56 -6.13 4.74 8.90
C LEU A 56 -5.53 4.20 10.20
N VAL A 57 -4.59 3.25 10.13
CA VAL A 57 -3.89 2.70 11.30
C VAL A 57 -3.10 3.79 12.01
N VAL A 58 -2.25 4.53 11.28
CA VAL A 58 -1.43 5.58 11.86
C VAL A 58 -2.28 6.66 12.54
N ASN A 59 -3.33 7.16 11.86
CA ASN A 59 -4.18 8.22 12.40
C ASN A 59 -5.07 7.74 13.56
N GLY A 60 -5.53 6.50 13.51
CA GLY A 60 -6.28 5.87 14.60
C GLY A 60 -5.41 5.73 15.86
N LEU A 61 -4.23 5.12 15.71
CA LEU A 61 -3.30 4.91 16.82
C LEU A 61 -2.76 6.24 17.37
N ALA A 62 -2.55 7.26 16.53
CA ALA A 62 -2.09 8.58 16.96
C ALA A 62 -3.05 9.26 17.94
N ARG A 63 -4.34 8.91 17.89
CA ARG A 63 -5.35 9.39 18.82
C ARG A 63 -5.45 8.55 20.09
N ALA A 64 -4.99 7.29 20.03
CA ALA A 64 -5.05 6.34 21.12
C ALA A 64 -3.83 6.43 22.06
N ILE A 65 -2.69 6.91 21.57
CA ILE A 65 -1.49 7.10 22.41
C ILE A 65 -1.72 8.21 23.43
N GLN A 66 -1.37 7.89 24.68
CA GLN A 66 -1.38 8.81 25.81
C GLN A 66 -0.05 8.70 26.58
N HIS A 67 0.20 9.64 27.48
CA HIS A 67 1.21 9.49 28.52
C HIS A 67 0.54 9.53 29.90
N ASP A 68 1.17 8.89 30.88
CA ASP A 68 0.69 8.89 32.26
C ASP A 68 1.10 10.17 33.02
N ASP A 69 0.66 10.28 34.28
CA ASP A 69 1.02 11.39 35.18
C ASP A 69 2.53 11.48 35.49
N LYS A 70 3.28 10.41 35.21
CA LYS A 70 4.74 10.35 35.38
C LYS A 70 5.49 10.72 34.10
N GLN A 71 4.78 11.22 33.09
CA GLN A 71 5.34 11.57 31.78
C GLN A 71 6.03 10.37 31.11
N VAL A 72 5.43 9.19 31.27
CA VAL A 72 5.84 7.95 30.60
C VAL A 72 4.79 7.61 29.55
N LEU A 73 5.25 7.16 28.38
CA LEU A 73 4.39 6.73 27.29
C LEU A 73 3.51 5.55 27.75
N ASP A 74 2.20 5.70 27.73
CA ASP A 74 1.26 4.61 27.94
C ASP A 74 0.88 4.01 26.59
N LEU A 75 1.33 2.77 26.38
CA LEU A 75 1.11 2.01 25.17
C LEU A 75 0.04 0.93 25.34
N SER A 76 -0.58 0.81 26.51
CA SER A 76 -1.58 -0.23 26.78
C SER A 76 -2.72 -0.20 25.75
N THR A 77 -3.26 1.00 25.47
CA THR A 77 -4.30 1.20 24.45
C THR A 77 -3.83 0.79 23.06
N VAL A 78 -2.60 1.14 22.67
CA VAL A 78 -2.04 0.76 21.35
C VAL A 78 -1.82 -0.73 21.26
N ILE A 79 -1.24 -1.32 22.31
CA ILE A 79 -0.96 -2.76 22.36
C ILE A 79 -2.25 -3.54 22.29
N ASP A 80 -3.38 -3.00 22.78
CA ASP A 80 -4.67 -3.67 22.75
C ASP A 80 -5.58 -3.33 21.57
N ASP A 81 -5.26 -2.28 20.81
CA ASP A 81 -6.02 -1.83 19.64
C ASP A 81 -5.98 -2.88 18.50
N GLU A 82 -7.15 -3.13 17.89
CA GLU A 82 -7.26 -3.99 16.72
C GLU A 82 -6.50 -3.42 15.51
N LEU A 83 -6.35 -2.09 15.41
CA LEU A 83 -5.56 -1.43 14.37
C LEU A 83 -4.06 -1.73 14.49
N ALA A 84 -3.57 -1.98 15.71
CA ALA A 84 -2.20 -2.41 15.96
C ALA A 84 -2.01 -3.93 15.83
N LYS A 85 -3.11 -4.70 15.84
CA LYS A 85 -3.14 -6.16 15.73
C LYS A 85 -3.75 -6.58 14.39
N GLY A 86 -2.98 -6.51 13.31
CA GLY A 86 -3.52 -6.81 11.98
C GLY A 86 -2.48 -7.30 10.98
N SER A 87 -2.73 -7.09 9.69
CA SER A 87 -1.76 -7.36 8.61
C SER A 87 -0.77 -6.21 8.37
N THR A 88 -0.86 -5.16 9.19
CA THR A 88 -0.08 -3.93 9.07
C THR A 88 0.95 -3.92 10.19
N ALA A 89 2.21 -3.67 9.84
CA ALA A 89 3.25 -3.47 10.83
C ALA A 89 3.13 -2.11 11.47
N VAL A 90 3.51 -2.03 12.74
CA VAL A 90 3.42 -0.80 13.52
C VAL A 90 4.71 -0.60 14.29
N VAL A 91 5.25 0.61 14.28
CA VAL A 91 6.36 1.03 15.13
C VAL A 91 5.98 2.34 15.80
N VAL A 92 6.09 2.38 17.12
CA VAL A 92 6.00 3.61 17.90
C VAL A 92 7.40 4.04 18.26
N ALA A 93 7.88 5.11 17.64
CA ALA A 93 9.16 5.72 17.91
C ALA A 93 8.96 6.89 18.89
N VAL A 94 9.80 6.96 19.92
CA VAL A 94 9.81 8.06 20.90
C VAL A 94 11.19 8.66 20.99
N ARG A 95 11.24 9.99 21.13
CA ARG A 95 12.47 10.77 21.20
C ARG A 95 12.31 11.90 22.20
N LYS A 96 13.34 12.08 23.03
CA LYS A 96 13.56 13.34 23.76
C LYS A 96 14.31 14.33 22.86
N PRO A 97 14.10 15.64 22.99
CA PRO A 97 14.87 16.61 22.24
C PRO A 97 16.38 16.37 22.40
N GLY A 98 17.09 16.18 21.29
CA GLY A 98 18.53 15.89 21.27
C GLY A 98 18.93 14.44 21.53
N GLU A 99 18.00 13.52 21.80
CA GLU A 99 18.26 12.09 21.91
C GLU A 99 17.94 11.33 20.60
N PRO A 100 18.57 10.16 20.37
CA PRO A 100 18.19 9.30 19.25
C PRO A 100 16.78 8.72 19.45
N TRP A 101 16.11 8.41 18.33
CA TRP A 101 14.84 7.69 18.34
C TRP A 101 14.97 6.33 19.00
N LYS A 102 14.03 6.01 19.89
CA LYS A 102 13.87 4.71 20.54
C LYS A 102 12.56 4.10 20.09
N GLN A 103 12.57 2.83 19.69
CA GLN A 103 11.33 2.10 19.37
C GLN A 103 10.69 1.63 20.68
N ALA A 104 9.63 2.31 21.12
CA ALA A 104 8.88 1.98 22.33
C ALA A 104 7.95 0.78 22.12
N HIS A 105 7.48 0.59 20.89
CA HIS A 105 6.68 -0.56 20.49
C HIS A 105 6.95 -0.94 19.03
N THR A 106 6.91 -2.24 18.76
CA THR A 106 7.09 -2.79 17.42
C THR A 106 6.21 -4.02 17.25
N TYR A 107 5.40 -4.02 16.19
CA TYR A 107 4.59 -5.13 15.75
C TYR A 107 4.88 -5.44 14.26
N GLN A 108 4.99 -6.73 13.93
CA GLN A 108 5.36 -7.20 12.58
C GLN A 108 6.61 -6.52 12.00
N ARG A 109 7.70 -6.49 12.77
CA ARG A 109 9.00 -5.88 12.39
C ARG A 109 9.48 -6.27 10.99
N SER A 110 9.15 -7.47 10.52
CA SER A 110 9.52 -8.00 9.20
C SER A 110 8.90 -7.26 8.02
N LEU A 111 7.86 -6.44 8.21
CA LEU A 111 7.24 -5.60 7.17
C LEU A 111 7.63 -4.13 7.32
N MET A 112 8.69 -3.85 8.07
CA MET A 112 9.20 -2.50 8.29
C MET A 112 10.65 -2.39 7.79
N PRO A 113 11.07 -1.21 7.30
CA PRO A 113 12.47 -0.92 6.99
C PRO A 113 13.41 -1.13 8.17
N ASP A 114 14.73 -1.20 7.97
CA ASP A 114 15.70 -1.35 9.06
C ASP A 114 15.63 -0.19 10.10
N ASP A 115 16.30 -0.36 11.24
CA ASP A 115 16.20 0.59 12.36
C ASP A 115 16.73 1.99 12.00
N THR A 116 17.73 2.06 11.12
CA THR A 116 18.29 3.33 10.65
C THR A 116 17.30 4.08 9.79
N GLN A 117 16.64 3.36 8.86
CA GLN A 117 15.58 3.92 8.03
C GLN A 117 14.38 4.32 8.88
N ILE A 118 13.96 3.53 9.86
CA ILE A 118 12.89 3.92 10.79
C ILE A 118 13.20 5.25 11.48
N ALA A 119 14.41 5.43 11.99
CA ALA A 119 14.81 6.68 12.64
C ALA A 119 14.82 7.86 11.64
N THR A 120 15.27 7.63 10.40
CA THR A 120 15.19 8.62 9.32
C THR A 120 13.75 8.99 9.00
N LEU A 121 12.86 8.01 8.85
CA LEU A 121 11.44 8.22 8.57
C LEU A 121 10.76 8.98 9.70
N ALA A 122 11.04 8.61 10.96
CA ALA A 122 10.49 9.31 12.12
C ALA A 122 10.91 10.79 12.15
N THR A 123 12.19 11.07 11.86
CA THR A 123 12.70 12.44 11.73
C THR A 123 12.02 13.19 10.58
N GLN A 124 11.85 12.55 9.44
CA GLN A 124 11.16 13.12 8.28
C GLN A 124 9.67 13.40 8.56
N VAL A 125 8.99 12.59 9.37
CA VAL A 125 7.61 12.82 9.79
C VAL A 125 7.54 14.03 10.72
N GLU A 126 8.44 14.11 11.71
CA GLU A 126 8.53 15.25 12.63
C GLU A 126 8.84 16.55 11.90
N ASP A 127 9.89 16.59 11.08
CA ASP A 127 10.37 17.79 10.38
C ASP A 127 9.32 18.41 9.46
N HIS A 128 8.39 17.60 8.95
CA HIS A 128 7.34 18.07 8.03
C HIS A 128 5.97 18.18 8.69
N ALA A 129 5.88 17.94 9.99
CA ALA A 129 4.66 18.15 10.73
C ALA A 129 4.32 19.64 10.79
N ASP A 130 5.31 20.54 10.74
CA ASP A 130 5.15 21.97 11.02
C ASP A 130 4.39 22.24 12.34
N GLY A 131 4.46 21.31 13.30
CA GLY A 131 3.69 21.33 14.57
C GLY A 131 2.22 20.91 14.44
N ILE A 132 1.78 20.45 13.27
CA ILE A 132 0.43 19.96 12.99
C ILE A 132 0.36 18.46 13.32
N THR A 133 -0.53 18.12 14.25
CA THR A 133 -0.83 16.72 14.61
C THR A 133 -1.60 16.03 13.48
N TYR A 134 -1.33 14.73 13.25
CA TYR A 134 -2.06 13.87 12.30
C TYR A 134 -1.76 14.07 10.80
N GLN A 135 -0.70 14.80 10.44
CA GLN A 135 -0.30 14.88 9.04
C GLN A 135 0.57 13.67 8.65
N GLY A 136 -0.11 12.63 8.17
CA GLY A 136 0.50 11.40 7.67
C GLY A 136 1.49 11.65 6.52
N ARG A 137 2.71 11.10 6.61
CA ARG A 137 3.69 11.09 5.52
C ARG A 137 3.95 9.69 5.02
N ARG A 138 4.04 9.53 3.69
CA ARG A 138 4.24 8.24 3.03
C ARG A 138 5.64 8.07 2.48
N PHE A 139 6.15 6.86 2.59
CA PHE A 139 7.48 6.46 2.13
C PHE A 139 7.40 5.09 1.48
N THR A 140 8.05 4.95 0.32
CA THR A 140 8.23 3.65 -0.33
C THR A 140 9.68 3.22 -0.13
N GLY A 141 9.89 1.99 0.29
CA GLY A 141 11.23 1.45 0.55
C GLY A 141 11.20 -0.07 0.54
N THR A 142 12.17 -0.68 1.23
CA THR A 142 12.24 -2.13 1.39
C THR A 142 12.19 -2.50 2.87
N ASP A 143 11.53 -3.60 3.20
CA ASP A 143 11.64 -4.20 4.52
C ASP A 143 13.03 -4.81 4.75
N ILE A 144 13.27 -5.30 5.97
CA ILE A 144 14.52 -5.99 6.33
C ILE A 144 14.82 -7.26 5.51
N THR A 145 13.84 -7.77 4.75
CA THR A 145 13.98 -8.94 3.87
C THR A 145 14.16 -8.55 2.39
N GLY A 146 14.13 -7.25 2.08
CA GLY A 146 14.24 -6.72 0.72
C GLY A 146 12.91 -6.63 -0.05
N ARG A 147 11.76 -6.92 0.58
CA ARG A 147 10.44 -6.76 -0.08
C ARG A 147 10.04 -5.30 -0.11
N SER A 148 9.39 -4.88 -1.19
CA SER A 148 8.87 -3.51 -1.31
C SER A 148 7.79 -3.26 -0.26
N VAL A 149 7.91 -2.17 0.50
CA VAL A 149 6.95 -1.77 1.52
C VAL A 149 6.58 -0.30 1.39
N THR A 150 5.34 0.00 1.72
CA THR A 150 4.82 1.35 1.88
C THR A 150 4.62 1.62 3.37
N VAL A 151 5.19 2.73 3.85
CA VAL A 151 5.14 3.15 5.24
C VAL A 151 4.45 4.51 5.32
N ALA A 152 3.44 4.63 6.19
CA ALA A 152 2.87 5.91 6.59
C ALA A 152 3.33 6.29 8.00
N GLY A 153 3.42 7.58 8.31
CA GLY A 153 3.82 8.04 9.64
C GLY A 153 3.10 9.29 10.12
N SER A 154 2.68 9.34 11.38
CA SER A 154 2.06 10.51 12.01
C SER A 154 2.80 10.89 13.29
N PRO A 155 3.06 12.19 13.50
CA PRO A 155 3.60 12.68 14.75
C PRO A 155 2.48 12.86 15.78
N VAL A 156 2.85 12.74 17.05
CA VAL A 156 2.04 13.07 18.22
C VAL A 156 2.88 13.99 19.11
N PHE A 157 2.31 15.15 19.41
CA PHE A 157 2.90 16.18 20.25
C PHE A 157 1.95 16.48 21.41
N TRP A 158 2.53 16.78 22.57
CA TRP A 158 1.81 17.30 23.72
C TRP A 158 2.41 18.63 24.14
N ASN A 159 1.59 19.50 24.76
CA ASN A 159 2.06 20.80 25.22
C ASN A 159 2.77 20.72 26.58
N ASP A 160 2.52 19.65 27.33
CA ASP A 160 2.98 19.39 28.70
C ASP A 160 4.01 18.26 28.78
N TRP A 161 4.48 17.73 27.64
CA TRP A 161 5.50 16.70 27.58
C TRP A 161 6.45 16.92 26.40
N ASP A 162 7.75 17.06 26.70
CA ASP A 162 8.78 17.39 25.72
C ASP A 162 9.11 16.24 24.75
N ASN A 163 8.66 15.02 25.04
CA ASN A 163 8.92 13.88 24.17
C ASN A 163 8.07 13.97 22.90
N ILE A 164 8.69 13.62 21.78
CA ILE A 164 8.04 13.51 20.49
C ILE A 164 7.80 12.04 20.23
N VAL A 165 6.57 11.70 19.85
CA VAL A 165 6.19 10.35 19.46
C VAL A 165 5.83 10.36 17.99
N VAL A 166 6.34 9.38 17.25
CA VAL A 166 5.97 9.14 15.86
C VAL A 166 5.48 7.71 15.74
N ILE A 167 4.29 7.57 15.18
CA ILE A 167 3.72 6.27 14.83
C ILE A 167 3.99 6.04 13.36
N LEU A 168 4.60 4.91 13.05
CA LEU A 168 4.81 4.43 11.69
C LEU A 168 3.97 3.17 11.49
N ALA A 169 3.25 3.07 10.37
CA ALA A 169 2.60 1.85 9.94
C ALA A 169 3.08 1.42 8.55
N GLY A 170 3.42 0.14 8.40
CA GLY A 170 3.97 -0.43 7.18
C GLY A 170 3.10 -1.55 6.61
N THR A 171 3.02 -1.62 5.28
CA THR A 171 2.41 -2.73 4.54
C THR A 171 3.27 -3.10 3.35
N GLU A 172 3.14 -4.33 2.84
CA GLU A 172 3.72 -4.71 1.55
C GLU A 172 3.19 -3.79 0.44
N SER A 173 4.11 -3.30 -0.40
CA SER A 173 3.76 -2.44 -1.52
C SER A 173 3.28 -3.31 -2.70
N ALA A 174 2.19 -2.89 -3.32
CA ALA A 174 1.63 -3.56 -4.48
C ALA A 174 2.47 -3.39 -5.75
N ASP A 175 3.52 -2.55 -5.72
CA ASP A 175 4.37 -2.22 -6.87
C ASP A 175 5.36 -3.34 -7.27
N ASP A 176 5.35 -4.51 -6.61
CA ASP A 176 6.17 -5.62 -7.08
C ASP A 176 5.67 -6.16 -8.43
N ALA A 177 6.34 -5.71 -9.49
CA ALA A 177 6.21 -6.17 -10.87
C ALA A 177 6.32 -7.71 -11.01
N GLY A 178 6.73 -8.44 -9.96
CA GLY A 178 6.74 -9.89 -9.86
C GLY A 178 5.37 -10.58 -9.93
N ALA A 179 4.25 -9.87 -9.68
CA ALA A 179 2.90 -10.46 -9.77
C ALA A 179 2.47 -10.86 -11.20
N HIS A 180 3.24 -10.51 -12.24
CA HIS A 180 3.02 -10.99 -13.61
C HIS A 180 3.34 -12.48 -13.80
N ARG A 181 4.02 -13.14 -12.85
CA ARG A 181 4.43 -14.55 -13.03
C ARG A 181 3.32 -15.57 -12.78
N THR A 182 2.11 -15.16 -12.37
CA THR A 182 1.01 -16.07 -12.02
C THR A 182 -0.10 -16.16 -13.08
N LEU A 183 0.06 -15.55 -14.25
CA LEU A 183 -0.93 -15.58 -15.34
C LEU A 183 -0.38 -16.13 -16.67
N VAL A 184 0.54 -17.10 -16.63
CA VAL A 184 0.94 -17.90 -17.80
C VAL A 184 0.90 -19.38 -17.46
#